data_AF-A0A9E5YD66-F1
#
_entry.id   AF-A0A9E5YD66-F1
#
_cell.length_a   1.000
_cell.length_b   1.000
_cell.length_c   1.000
_cell.angle_alpha   90.00
_cell.angle_beta   90.00
_cell.angle_gamma   90.00
#
_symmetry.space_group_name_H-M   'P 1'
#
loop_
_entity.id
_entity.type
_entity.pdbx_description
1 polymer ?
#
loop_
_entity_poly.entity_id
_entity_poly.type
_entity_poly.pdbx_seq_one_letter_code
_entity_poly.pdbx_strand_id
1 'polypeptide(L)' 'MMEKKVVRVLVDATTGPTVSIGQKVKRGQVVGRFPDGSSVTSPVSGIVKACTFDADKHLLCLFIEKESPPGTNSS' A
#
# COMPACT_ATOMS: atom_id res chain seq x y z
N MET A 1 2.99 22.46 -7.67
CA MET A 1 3.68 21.15 -7.68
C MET A 1 2.83 20.21 -6.84
N MET A 2 2.26 19.14 -7.41
CA MET A 2 1.45 18.19 -6.64
C MET A 2 2.38 17.29 -5.82
N GLU A 3 2.28 17.32 -4.49
CA GLU A 3 2.97 16.36 -3.63
C GLU A 3 2.42 14.96 -3.89
N LYS A 4 3.26 14.08 -4.45
CA LYS A 4 2.95 12.66 -4.58
C LYS A 4 2.89 12.05 -3.18
N LYS A 5 1.70 11.90 -2.61
CA LYS A 5 1.51 11.29 -1.29
C LYS A 5 1.71 9.79 -1.39
N VAL A 6 2.89 9.32 -0.99
CA VAL A 6 3.19 7.88 -0.84
C VAL A 6 2.82 7.44 0.57
N VAL A 7 2.06 6.37 0.68
CA VAL A 7 1.66 5.76 1.95
C VAL A 7 2.41 4.46 2.15
N ARG A 8 2.95 4.25 3.34
CA ARG A 8 3.62 3.02 3.74
C ARG A 8 2.63 2.09 4.44
N VAL A 9 2.60 0.83 4.03
CA VAL A 9 1.76 -0.23 4.63
C VAL A 9 2.65 -1.41 5.01
N LEU A 10 2.49 -1.94 6.21
CA LEU A 10 3.28 -3.06 6.72
C LEU A 10 2.52 -4.36 6.58
N VAL A 11 3.16 -5.40 6.06
CA VAL A 11 2.61 -6.76 5.96
C VAL A 11 3.64 -7.78 6.41
N ASP A 12 3.19 -8.97 6.80
CA ASP A 12 4.03 -10.10 7.16
C ASP A 12 4.97 -10.48 6.03
N ALA A 13 6.25 -10.66 6.36
CA ALA A 13 7.26 -11.04 5.38
C ALA A 13 7.22 -12.53 5.01
N THR A 14 6.69 -13.37 5.89
CA THR A 14 6.64 -14.83 5.69
C THR A 14 5.62 -15.22 4.64
N THR A 15 4.42 -14.64 4.74
CA THR A 15 3.30 -14.86 3.81
C THR A 15 3.41 -13.97 2.58
N GLY A 16 3.99 -12.78 2.75
CA GLY A 16 4.11 -11.79 1.69
C GLY A 16 2.83 -10.99 1.41
N PRO A 17 2.92 -9.94 0.58
CA PRO A 17 1.77 -9.17 0.13
C PRO A 17 0.91 -9.98 -0.84
N THR A 18 -0.40 -9.71 -0.85
CA THR A 18 -1.35 -10.27 -1.84
C THR A 18 -1.39 -9.45 -3.13
N VAL A 19 -0.54 -8.42 -3.25
CA VAL A 19 -0.49 -7.48 -4.37
C VAL A 19 0.93 -7.34 -4.89
N SER A 20 1.06 -7.01 -6.18
CA SER A 20 2.34 -6.84 -6.86
C SER A 20 2.67 -5.37 -7.13
N ILE A 21 3.96 -5.08 -7.32
CA ILE A 21 4.42 -3.77 -7.78
C ILE A 21 3.79 -3.45 -9.15
N GLY A 22 3.32 -2.22 -9.32
CA GLY A 22 2.59 -1.77 -10.51
C GLY A 22 1.08 -2.01 -10.45
N GLN A 23 0.59 -2.79 -9.48
CA GLN A 23 -0.83 -3.07 -9.35
C GLN A 23 -1.59 -1.87 -8.77
N LYS A 24 -2.78 -1.60 -9.33
CA LYS A 24 -3.76 -0.68 -8.74
C LYS A 24 -4.46 -1.32 -7.56
N VAL A 25 -4.56 -0.59 -6.46
CA VAL A 25 -5.28 -0.99 -5.26
C VAL A 25 -6.34 0.05 -4.91
N LYS A 26 -7.45 -0.41 -4.32
CA LYS A 26 -8.51 0.47 -3.80
C LYS A 26 -8.37 0.64 -2.29
N ARG A 27 -8.84 1.77 -1.75
CA ARG A 27 -9.02 1.93 -0.30
C ARG A 27 -9.90 0.80 0.24
N GLY A 28 -9.46 0.15 1.31
CA GLY A 28 -10.12 -1.00 1.93
C GLY A 28 -9.81 -2.35 1.27
N GLN A 29 -9.10 -2.39 0.14
CA GLN A 29 -8.68 -3.64 -0.47
C GLN A 29 -7.62 -4.34 0.39
N VAL A 30 -7.76 -5.65 0.59
CA VAL A 30 -6.75 -6.47 1.28
C VAL A 30 -5.47 -6.50 0.44
N VAL A 31 -4.35 -6.14 1.07
CA VAL A 31 -3.01 -6.09 0.45
C VAL A 31 -2.02 -7.06 1.10
N GLY A 32 -2.42 -7.70 2.19
CA GLY A 32 -1.61 -8.69 2.90
C GLY A 32 -2.24 -9.05 4.23
N ARG A 33 -1.43 -9.70 5.08
CA ARG A 33 -1.78 -9.99 6.46
C ARG A 33 -0.68 -9.47 7.38
N PHE A 34 -1.02 -9.21 8.63
CA PHE A 34 -0.05 -8.94 9.67
C PHE A 34 0.39 -10.27 10.31
N PRO A 35 1.55 -10.36 11.00
CA PRO A 35 2.02 -11.62 11.59
C PRO A 35 1.05 -12.28 12.58
N ASP A 36 0.14 -11.51 13.18
CA ASP A 36 -0.93 -12.03 14.05
C ASP A 36 -2.10 -12.69 13.28
N GLY A 37 -2.01 -12.75 11.95
CA GLY A 37 -3.03 -13.31 11.06
C GLY A 37 -4.13 -12.31 10.64
N SER A 38 -4.14 -11.10 11.21
CA SER A 38 -5.12 -10.08 10.85
C SER A 38 -4.94 -9.59 9.41
N SER A 39 -6.04 -9.24 8.74
CA SER A 39 -5.99 -8.73 7.37
C SER A 39 -5.52 -7.28 7.34
N VAL A 40 -4.54 -6.99 6.49
CA VAL A 40 -4.05 -5.63 6.25
C VAL A 40 -4.71 -5.09 4.99
N THR A 41 -5.36 -3.94 5.12
CA THR A 41 -6.04 -3.28 3.99
C THR A 41 -5.34 -1.99 3.60
N SER A 42 -5.44 -1.63 2.32
CA SER A 42 -4.89 -0.37 1.84
C SER A 42 -5.68 0.81 2.41
N PRO A 43 -5.04 1.80 3.04
CA PRO A 43 -5.71 3.00 3.54
C PRO A 43 -6.12 3.97 2.40
N VAL A 44 -5.59 3.79 1.20
CA VAL A 44 -5.81 4.67 0.03
C VAL A 44 -6.05 3.87 -1.25
N SER A 45 -6.69 4.51 -2.23
CA SER A 45 -6.64 4.03 -3.62
C SER A 45 -5.38 4.57 -4.29
N GLY A 46 -4.69 3.74 -5.06
CA GLY A 46 -3.39 4.09 -5.62
C GLY A 46 -2.72 2.97 -6.39
N ILE A 47 -1.43 3.15 -6.65
CA ILE A 47 -0.57 2.16 -7.32
C ILE A 47 0.54 1.74 -6.36
N VAL A 48 0.79 0.43 -6.24
CA VAL A 48 1.93 -0.09 -5.50
C VAL A 48 3.21 0.24 -6.27
N LYS A 49 4.11 1.04 -5.69
CA LYS A 49 5.35 1.48 -6.33
C LYS A 49 6.56 0.67 -5.93
N ALA A 50 6.57 0.18 -4.70
CA ALA A 50 7.68 -0.60 -4.16
C ALA A 50 7.21 -1.52 -3.04
N CYS A 51 7.99 -2.57 -2.81
CA CYS A 51 7.90 -3.46 -1.67
C CYS A 51 9.33 -3.66 -1.15
N THR A 52 9.58 -3.38 0.12
CA THR A 52 10.91 -3.53 0.72
C THR A 52 10.83 -4.35 1.99
N PHE A 53 11.90 -5.09 2.31
CA PHE A 53 11.99 -5.82 3.57
C PHE A 53 12.58 -4.95 4.68
N ASP A 54 11.86 -4.87 5.81
CA ASP A 54 12.32 -4.28 7.07
C ASP A 54 12.85 -5.42 7.94
N ALA A 55 14.18 -5.56 7.98
CA ALA A 55 14.86 -6.65 8.67
C ALA A 55 14.72 -6.56 10.19
N ASP A 56 14.60 -5.36 10.76
CA ASP A 56 14.48 -5.15 12.20
C ASP A 56 13.14 -5.68 12.72
N LYS A 57 12.09 -5.55 11.91
CA LYS A 57 10.73 -5.97 12.28
C LYS A 57 10.30 -7.28 11.64
N HIS A 58 11.10 -7.81 10.73
CA HIS A 58 10.75 -8.97 9.91
C HIS A 58 9.40 -8.77 9.16
N LEU A 59 9.21 -7.58 8.59
CA LEU A 59 8.00 -7.17 7.86
C LEU A 59 8.34 -6.69 6.46
N LEU A 60 7.38 -6.74 5.55
CA LEU A 60 7.46 -6.08 4.25
C LEU A 60 6.73 -4.72 4.30
N CYS A 61 7.40 -3.70 3.78
CA CYS A 61 6.87 -2.35 3.61
C CYS A 61 6.40 -2.16 2.16
N LEU A 62 5.10 -2.07 1.96
CA LEU A 62 4.50 -1.65 0.70
C LEU A 62 4.43 -0.12 0.62
N PHE A 63 4.82 0.44 -0.52
CA PHE A 63 4.71 1.87 -0.80
C PHE A 63 3.63 2.09 -1.86
N ILE A 64 2.55 2.74 -1.48
CA ILE A 64 1.40 3.00 -2.35
C ILE A 64 1.36 4.48 -2.68
N GLU A 65 1.57 4.82 -3.95
CA GLU A 65 1.38 6.19 -4.45
C GLU A 65 -0.13 6.43 -4.60
N LYS A 66 -0.65 7.38 -3.82
CA LYS A 66 -2.07 7.72 -3.85
C LYS A 66 -2.46 8.24 -5.24
N GLU A 67 -3.52 7.68 -5.81
CA GLU A 67 -4.15 8.24 -7.00
C GLU A 67 -4.88 9.53 -6.58
N SER A 68 -4.53 10.66 -7.19
CA SER A 68 -5.30 11.88 -7.01
C SER A 68 -6.68 11.64 -7.60
N PRO A 69 -7.79 11.94 -6.90
CA PRO A 69 -9.09 11.85 -7.54
C PRO A 69 -9.07 12.73 -8.81
N PRO A 70 -9.63 12.26 -9.93
CA PRO A 70 -9.81 13.12 -11.11
C PRO A 70 -10.58 14.36 -10.65
N GLY A 71 -10.07 15.53 -11.03
CA GLY A 71 -10.25 16.80 -10.32
C GLY A 71 -11.65 17.10 -9.83
N THR A 72 -11.74 17.56 -8.58
CA THR A 72 -12.77 18.52 -8.19
C THR A 72 -12.37 19.86 -8.80
N ASN A 73 -12.60 20.03 -10.10
CA ASN A 73 -12.67 21.36 -10.71
C ASN A 73 -14.00 21.95 -10.22
N SER A 74 -14.01 22.49 -9.02
CA SER A 74 -15.10 23.34 -8.56
C SER A 74 -14.88 24.71 -9.20
N SER A 75 -15.62 24.96 -10.29
CA SER A 75 -15.79 26.28 -10.90
C SER A 75 -16.34 27.31 -9.91
#